data_AF-A0A1B6LD40-F1
#
_entry.id   AF-A0A1B6LD40-F1
#
_cell.length_a   1.000
_cell.length_b   1.000
_cell.length_c   1.000
_cell.angle_alpha   90.00
_cell.angle_beta   90.00
_cell.angle_gamma   90.00
#
_symmetry.space_group_name_H-M   'P 1'
#
loop_
_entity.id
_entity.type
_entity.pdbx_description
1 polymer ?
#
loop_
_entity_poly.entity_id
_entity_poly.type
_entity_poly.pdbx_seq_one_letter_code
_entity_poly.pdbx_strand_id
1 'polypeptide(L)'
;MDRMGYLVMAALMAAAVMAAAPDHPQGVIGVRKLATAVDCSGAVAFSGGGLRSVLPGGQVSYQTALNDRGVGWSLETGEFTCHCPGLYQFAFAGYGEKPNTRLMLKKREANTTDWVD
;
A
#
# COMPACT_ATOMS: atom_id res chain seq x y z
N MET A 1 40.90 -4.30 -24.07
CA MET A 1 39.48 -4.04 -23.77
C MET A 1 39.05 -2.90 -24.66
N ASP A 2 38.24 -3.19 -25.66
CA ASP A 2 37.92 -2.23 -26.72
C ASP A 2 36.93 -1.19 -26.24
N ARG A 3 36.95 -0.01 -26.88
CA ARG A 3 36.10 1.16 -26.55
C ARG A 3 34.60 0.79 -26.49
N MET A 4 34.18 -0.18 -27.28
CA MET A 4 32.83 -0.75 -27.28
C MET A 4 32.51 -1.52 -25.97
N GLY A 5 33.45 -2.32 -25.48
CA GLY A 5 33.29 -3.08 -24.24
C GLY A 5 33.19 -2.17 -23.01
N TYR A 6 33.89 -1.03 -23.02
CA TYR A 6 33.79 -0.03 -21.96
C TYR A 6 32.41 0.65 -21.95
N LEU A 7 31.86 0.96 -23.13
CA LEU A 7 30.51 1.54 -23.24
C LEU A 7 29.42 0.58 -22.78
N VAL A 8 29.54 -0.70 -23.14
CA VAL A 8 28.57 -1.73 -22.69
C VAL A 8 28.63 -1.92 -21.18
N MET A 9 29.82 -2.00 -20.59
CA MET A 9 29.96 -2.07 -19.13
C MET A 9 29.44 -0.82 -18.43
N ALA A 10 29.73 0.38 -18.96
CA ALA A 10 29.20 1.62 -18.39
C ALA A 10 27.67 1.68 -18.45
N ALA A 11 27.06 1.22 -19.55
CA ALA A 11 25.60 1.16 -19.69
C ALA A 11 24.96 0.15 -18.74
N LEU A 12 25.56 -1.04 -18.58
CA LEU A 12 25.09 -2.05 -17.62
C LEU A 12 25.18 -1.56 -16.17
N MET A 13 26.29 -0.90 -15.81
CA MET A 13 26.45 -0.32 -14.48
C MET A 13 25.46 0.81 -14.23
N ALA A 14 25.21 1.68 -15.22
CA ALA A 14 24.22 2.74 -15.11
C ALA A 14 22.79 2.20 -14.94
N ALA A 15 22.43 1.14 -15.68
CA ALA A 15 21.14 0.48 -15.55
C ALA A 15 20.95 -0.17 -14.16
N ALA A 16 22.00 -0.81 -13.62
CA ALA A 16 21.97 -1.38 -12.28
C ALA A 16 21.84 -0.32 -11.18
N VAL A 17 22.47 0.84 -11.34
CA VAL A 17 22.38 1.97 -10.39
C VAL A 17 20.97 2.58 -10.38
N MET A 18 20.31 2.70 -11.54
CA MET A 18 18.94 3.21 -11.62
C MET A 18 17.91 2.24 -11.02
N ALA A 19 18.15 0.92 -11.13
CA ALA A 19 17.28 -0.09 -10.52
C ALA A 19 17.43 -0.18 -8.98
N ALA A 20 18.54 0.34 -8.44
CA ALA A 20 18.85 0.32 -7.01
C ALA A 20 18.64 1.67 -6.32
N ALA A 21 18.12 2.69 -7.03
CA ALA A 21 17.71 3.92 -6.38
C ALA A 21 16.56 3.57 -5.43
N PRO A 22 16.72 3.75 -4.10
CA PRO A 22 15.60 3.58 -3.20
C PRO A 22 14.52 4.55 -3.67
N ASP A 23 13.31 4.04 -3.90
CA ASP A 23 12.18 4.87 -4.25
C ASP A 23 12.14 6.06 -3.29
N HIS A 24 12.06 7.27 -3.86
CA HIS A 24 11.96 8.50 -3.08
C HIS A 24 10.91 8.29 -2.00
N PRO A 25 11.15 8.68 -0.73
CA PRO A 25 10.12 8.57 0.30
C PRO A 25 8.90 9.34 -0.18
N GLN A 26 7.90 8.61 -0.68
CA GLN A 26 6.59 9.14 -1.01
C GLN A 26 5.93 9.31 0.35
N GLY A 27 6.01 10.54 0.85
CA GLY A 27 5.58 10.88 2.20
C GLY A 27 4.16 10.42 2.44
N VAL A 28 3.93 9.76 3.57
CA VAL A 28 2.66 9.27 4.14
C VAL A 28 1.41 9.90 3.50
N ILE A 29 0.94 9.34 2.38
CA ILE A 29 -0.28 9.78 1.67
C ILE A 29 -1.51 9.08 2.28
N GLY A 30 -1.53 8.98 3.60
CA GLY A 30 -2.72 8.59 4.37
C GLY A 30 -3.56 9.79 4.83
N VAL A 31 -3.04 11.03 4.69
CA VAL A 31 -3.66 12.25 5.28
C VAL A 31 -4.28 13.18 4.23
N ARG A 32 -3.91 13.07 2.94
CA ARG A 32 -4.46 13.92 1.89
C ARG A 32 -5.63 13.23 1.20
N LYS A 33 -6.84 13.71 1.50
CA LYS A 33 -8.14 13.43 0.85
C LYS A 33 -8.20 13.61 -0.69
N LEU A 34 -7.06 13.81 -1.36
CA LEU A 34 -6.98 14.18 -2.77
C LEU A 34 -5.95 13.29 -3.46
N ALA A 35 -6.41 12.17 -4.01
CA ALA A 35 -5.68 11.44 -5.03
C ALA A 35 -5.76 12.22 -6.35
N THR A 36 -4.62 12.39 -7.01
CA THR A 36 -4.51 12.98 -8.34
C THR A 36 -4.36 11.88 -9.40
N ALA A 37 -4.67 12.19 -10.66
CA ALA A 37 -4.51 11.23 -11.76
C ALA A 37 -3.06 10.72 -11.91
N VAL A 38 -2.07 11.50 -11.48
CA VAL A 38 -0.65 11.11 -11.48
C VAL A 38 -0.39 9.97 -10.49
N ASP A 39 -1.11 9.94 -9.36
CA ASP A 39 -0.97 8.88 -8.36
C ASP A 39 -1.42 7.51 -8.89
N CYS A 40 -2.24 7.48 -9.94
CA CYS A 40 -2.70 6.27 -10.61
C CYS A 40 -1.78 5.77 -11.74
N SER A 41 -0.71 6.50 -12.06
CA SER A 41 0.27 6.08 -13.08
C SER A 41 1.34 5.11 -12.54
N GLY A 42 1.42 4.96 -11.22
CA GLY A 42 2.38 4.09 -10.53
C GLY A 42 1.74 2.89 -9.84
N ALA A 43 2.56 2.09 -9.17
CA ALA A 43 2.08 0.98 -8.36
C ALA A 43 1.35 1.48 -7.10
N VAL A 44 0.13 0.98 -6.87
CA VAL A 44 -0.62 1.16 -5.61
C VAL A 44 -0.48 -0.12 -4.80
N ALA A 45 0.24 -0.04 -3.68
CA ALA A 45 0.51 -1.20 -2.84
C ALA A 45 0.74 -0.75 -1.39
N PHE A 46 0.10 -1.44 -0.45
CA PHE A 46 0.27 -1.14 0.97
C PHE A 46 0.39 -2.43 1.78
N SER A 47 1.05 -2.36 2.93
CA SER A 47 1.10 -3.41 3.93
C SER A 47 1.30 -2.82 5.32
N GLY A 48 0.54 -3.34 6.28
CA GLY A 48 0.57 -2.93 7.68
C GLY A 48 0.88 -4.10 8.60
N GLY A 49 1.49 -3.80 9.75
CA GLY A 49 1.84 -4.78 10.77
C GLY A 49 1.37 -4.36 12.16
N GLY A 50 1.06 -5.36 12.98
CA GLY A 50 0.65 -5.18 14.38
C GLY A 50 -0.76 -4.60 14.54
N LEU A 51 -1.44 -4.99 15.62
CA LEU A 51 -2.73 -4.43 16.00
C LEU A 51 -2.52 -3.20 16.90
N ARG A 52 -2.93 -2.02 16.45
CA ARG A 52 -2.94 -0.83 17.31
C ARG A 52 -4.19 -0.82 18.17
N SER A 53 -5.36 -0.99 17.55
CA SER A 53 -6.65 -1.16 18.22
C SER A 53 -7.69 -1.68 17.25
N VAL A 54 -8.76 -2.27 17.79
CA VAL A 54 -10.00 -2.51 17.05
C VAL A 54 -10.91 -1.32 17.32
N LEU A 55 -11.31 -0.62 16.27
CA LEU A 55 -12.17 0.57 16.35
C LEU A 55 -13.62 0.18 16.69
N PRO A 56 -14.47 1.12 17.17
CA PRO A 56 -15.85 0.82 17.53
C PRO A 56 -16.69 0.19 16.42
N GLY A 57 -16.38 0.45 15.15
CA GLY A 57 -17.03 -0.17 13.99
C GLY A 57 -16.48 -1.55 13.60
N GLY A 58 -15.52 -2.09 14.36
CA GLY A 58 -14.86 -3.38 14.11
C GLY A 58 -13.66 -3.31 13.16
N GLN A 59 -13.31 -2.13 12.63
CA GLN A 59 -12.12 -1.96 11.81
C GLN A 59 -10.84 -2.19 12.61
N VAL A 60 -9.83 -2.73 11.95
CA VAL A 60 -8.52 -3.01 12.54
C VAL A 60 -7.55 -1.91 12.16
N SER A 61 -7.07 -1.16 13.16
CA SER A 61 -5.99 -0.18 12.96
C SER A 61 -4.62 -0.83 13.18
N TYR A 62 -3.62 -0.34 12.44
CA TYR A 62 -2.29 -0.94 12.40
C TYR A 62 -1.29 -0.13 13.23
N GLN A 63 -0.26 -0.80 13.77
CA GLN A 63 0.79 -0.10 14.54
C GLN A 63 1.83 0.54 13.61
N THR A 64 2.17 -0.17 12.53
CA THR A 64 3.23 0.25 11.61
C THR A 64 2.85 0.00 10.15
N ALA A 65 3.32 0.89 9.28
CA ALA A 65 3.28 0.71 7.83
C ALA A 65 4.60 0.06 7.41
N LEU A 66 4.53 -1.10 6.76
CA LEU A 66 5.69 -1.81 6.21
C LEU A 66 5.96 -1.37 4.76
N ASN A 67 4.89 -1.09 4.02
CA ASN A 67 4.92 -0.50 2.69
C ASN A 67 3.66 0.36 2.53
N ASP A 68 3.77 1.54 1.91
CA ASP A 68 2.64 2.41 1.62
C ASP A 68 2.95 3.22 0.36
N ARG A 69 2.76 2.58 -0.80
CA ARG A 69 2.95 3.17 -2.12
C ARG A 69 1.61 3.49 -2.74
N GLY A 70 1.51 4.67 -3.33
CA GLY A 70 0.28 5.17 -3.93
C GLY A 70 -0.58 5.91 -2.90
N VAL A 71 -1.89 5.70 -2.96
CA VAL A 71 -2.87 6.52 -2.24
C VAL A 71 -4.03 5.69 -1.69
N GLY A 72 -4.63 6.18 -0.60
CA GLY A 72 -5.95 5.75 -0.14
C GLY A 72 -5.97 4.78 1.03
N TRP A 73 -4.84 4.25 1.47
CA TRP A 73 -4.78 3.43 2.69
C TRP A 73 -4.49 4.28 3.93
N SER A 74 -5.13 3.96 5.05
CA SER A 74 -4.94 4.63 6.33
C SER A 74 -4.53 3.64 7.41
N LEU A 75 -3.37 3.88 8.04
CA LEU A 75 -2.90 3.09 9.18
C LEU A 75 -3.80 3.25 10.42
N GLU A 76 -4.38 4.45 10.60
CA GLU A 76 -5.20 4.78 11.77
C GLU A 76 -6.58 4.09 11.76
N THR A 77 -7.11 3.83 10.56
CA THR A 77 -8.44 3.23 10.40
C THR A 77 -8.40 1.83 9.82
N GLY A 78 -7.30 1.44 9.16
CA GLY A 78 -7.20 0.23 8.36
C GLY A 78 -7.96 0.27 7.04
N GLU A 79 -8.68 1.35 6.74
CA GLU A 79 -9.51 1.47 5.56
C GLU A 79 -8.65 1.80 4.32
N PHE A 80 -8.93 1.13 3.21
CA PHE A 80 -8.44 1.49 1.89
C PHE A 80 -9.57 2.10 1.06
N THR A 81 -9.35 3.32 0.58
CA THR A 81 -10.24 4.02 -0.35
C THR A 81 -9.70 3.87 -1.78
N CYS A 82 -10.48 3.22 -2.64
CA CYS A 82 -10.12 3.06 -4.05
C CYS A 82 -10.23 4.40 -4.78
N HIS A 83 -9.10 4.96 -5.19
CA HIS A 83 -9.04 6.17 -6.02
C HIS A 83 -8.72 5.87 -7.48
N CYS A 84 -7.92 4.82 -7.72
CA CYS A 84 -7.51 4.41 -9.06
C CYS A 84 -8.34 3.19 -9.48
N PRO A 85 -9.21 3.29 -10.49
CA PRO A 85 -10.01 2.15 -10.93
C PRO A 85 -9.14 0.99 -11.40
N GLY A 86 -9.42 -0.22 -10.94
CA GLY A 86 -8.67 -1.40 -11.33
C GLY A 86 -9.00 -2.63 -10.49
N LEU A 87 -8.26 -3.71 -10.78
CA LEU A 87 -8.32 -4.95 -10.00
C LEU A 87 -7.30 -4.89 -8.86
N TYR A 88 -7.76 -5.14 -7.64
CA TYR A 88 -6.93 -5.14 -6.43
C TYR A 88 -6.93 -6.52 -5.79
N GLN A 89 -5.78 -6.91 -5.23
CA GLN A 89 -5.65 -8.10 -4.40
C GLN A 89 -5.43 -7.69 -2.95
N PHE A 90 -6.33 -8.15 -2.07
CA PHE A 90 -6.19 -7.97 -0.63
C PHE A 90 -5.87 -9.32 0.01
N ALA A 91 -4.92 -9.31 0.93
CA ALA A 91 -4.57 -10.46 1.76
C ALA A 91 -4.33 -10.00 3.19
N PHE A 92 -4.81 -10.77 4.15
CA PHE A 92 -4.63 -10.49 5.56
C PHE A 92 -4.48 -11.79 6.33
N ALA A 93 -3.70 -11.73 7.39
CA ALA A 93 -3.58 -12.78 8.38
C ALA A 93 -3.51 -12.12 9.75
N GLY A 94 -4.13 -12.74 10.73
CA GLY A 94 -4.04 -12.28 12.11
C GLY A 94 -4.43 -13.39 13.06
N TYR A 95 -3.84 -13.33 14.23
CA TYR A 95 -4.03 -14.28 15.30
C TYR A 95 -4.73 -13.55 16.44
N GLY A 96 -5.79 -14.15 16.98
CA GLY A 96 -6.47 -13.64 18.15
C GLY A 96 -6.15 -14.47 19.37
N GLU A 97 -6.09 -13.83 20.54
CA GLU A 97 -5.93 -14.52 21.82
C GLU A 97 -7.22 -15.24 22.25
N LYS A 98 -8.37 -14.81 21.70
CA LYS A 98 -9.68 -15.38 22.03
C LYS A 98 -10.09 -16.48 21.04
N PRO A 99 -10.75 -17.54 21.53
CA PRO A 99 -11.39 -18.51 20.65
C PRO A 99 -12.42 -17.79 19.77
N ASN A 100 -12.55 -18.24 18.51
CA ASN A 100 -13.46 -17.68 17.51
C ASN A 100 -13.15 -16.24 17.05
N THR A 101 -11.89 -15.80 17.15
CA THR A 101 -11.49 -14.55 16.47
C THR A 101 -11.70 -14.68 14.97
N ARG A 102 -12.40 -13.72 14.37
CA ARG A 102 -12.71 -13.68 12.93
C ARG A 102 -12.20 -12.37 12.35
N LEU A 103 -11.58 -12.48 11.18
CA LEU A 103 -11.20 -11.35 10.35
C LEU A 103 -12.04 -11.41 9.08
N MET A 104 -12.59 -10.28 8.69
CA MET A 104 -13.42 -10.15 7.50
C MET A 104 -12.93 -8.95 6.71
N LEU A 105 -12.71 -9.16 5.42
CA LEU A 105 -12.58 -8.05 4.49
C LEU A 105 -13.98 -7.57 4.18
N LYS A 106 -14.21 -6.27 4.34
CA LYS A 106 -15.48 -5.65 3.99
C LYS A 106 -15.25 -4.56 2.95
N LYS A 107 -16.26 -4.35 2.12
CA LYS A 107 -16.31 -3.30 1.11
C LYS A 107 -17.55 -2.43 1.35
N ARG A 108 -17.45 -1.16 0.99
CA ARG A 108 -18.62 -0.28 0.83
C ARG A 108 -18.52 0.43 -0.52
N GLU A 109 -19.66 0.70 -1.12
CA GLU A 109 -19.71 1.52 -2.34
C GLU A 109 -19.66 3.00 -1.99
N ALA A 110 -19.28 3.83 -2.97
CA ALA A 110 -19.31 5.27 -2.80
C ALA A 110 -20.73 5.73 -2.41
N ASN A 111 -20.82 6.64 -1.44
CA ASN A 111 -22.07 7.21 -0.91
C ASN A 111 -22.96 6.23 -0.13
N THR A 112 -22.44 5.07 0.28
CA THR A 112 -23.11 4.16 1.21
C THR A 112 -22.45 4.18 2.59
N THR A 113 -23.23 3.96 3.64
CA THR A 113 -22.73 3.82 5.01
C THR A 113 -22.46 2.37 5.39
N ASP A 114 -23.06 1.44 4.65
CA ASP A 114 -23.11 0.03 5.02
C ASP A 114 -21.91 -0.72 4.47
N TRP A 115 -21.31 -1.53 5.35
CA TRP A 115 -20.22 -2.43 5.00
C TRP A 115 -20.78 -3.79 4.66
N VAL A 116 -20.49 -4.26 3.46
CA VAL A 116 -20.83 -5.60 2.98
C VAL A 116 -19.58 -6.49 2.96
N ASP A 117 -19.81 -7.80 3.12
CA ASP A 117 -18.77 -8.83 3.05
C ASP A 117 -18.36 -9.14 1.59
#